data_AF-A0A8J6AFQ1-F1
#
_entry.id   AF-A0A8J6AFQ1-F1
#
_cell.length_a   1.000
_cell.length_b   1.000
_cell.length_c   1.000
_cell.angle_alpha   90.00
_cell.angle_beta   90.00
_cell.angle_gamma   90.00
#
_symmetry.space_group_name_H-M   'P 1'
#
loop_
_entity.id
_entity.type
_entity.pdbx_description
1 polymer ?
#
loop_
_entity_poly.entity_id
_entity_poly.type
_entity_poly.pdbx_seq_one_letter_code
_entity_poly.pdbx_strand_id
1 'polypeptide(L)'
;MYVLLDNNECGTVMHALHDNVVPFFVYRLIKIKEWVDKYDPGALVIPFSGALELKLQELSAEERQKYLEANMTQSALPKIIKAGFAALQLEYFFTAGPDEVRAWTIRKGTKAPQAAGKIHTDFEKGFIMAEVMKYEDFKEEGSENAVKVKNYFLYNTFCIYSYYFPYVFSFKMVTHFLYIFPLQAAGKYRQQGRNYIVEDGDIIFFKFNTPQQPKKK
;
A
#
# COMPACT_ATOMS: atom_id res chain seq x y z
N MET A 1 -10.40 21.18 -1.08
CA MET A 1 -9.76 20.66 -2.30
C MET A 1 -10.31 21.44 -3.48
N TYR A 2 -9.46 22.10 -4.25
CA TYR A 2 -9.86 22.85 -5.44
C TYR A 2 -9.48 22.07 -6.70
N VAL A 3 -10.47 21.84 -7.56
CA VAL A 3 -10.35 21.08 -8.81
C VAL A 3 -10.49 22.08 -9.94
N LEU A 4 -9.40 22.35 -10.66
CA LEU A 4 -9.35 23.41 -11.67
C LEU A 4 -9.57 22.83 -13.05
N LEU A 5 -10.77 23.05 -13.57
CA LEU A 5 -11.20 22.64 -14.91
C LEU A 5 -10.50 23.47 -15.98
N ASP A 6 -9.69 22.81 -16.81
CA ASP A 6 -9.37 23.33 -18.14
C ASP A 6 -10.27 22.69 -19.20
N ASN A 7 -10.90 23.53 -20.02
CA ASN A 7 -11.70 23.14 -21.18
C ASN A 7 -10.83 22.99 -22.43
N ASN A 8 -9.56 23.41 -22.39
CA ASN A 8 -8.61 23.20 -23.46
C ASN A 8 -7.84 21.89 -23.25
N GLU A 9 -7.33 21.35 -24.35
CA GLU A 9 -6.47 20.15 -24.38
C GLU A 9 -5.15 20.43 -23.64
N CYS A 10 -5.14 20.33 -22.30
CA CYS A 10 -3.91 20.39 -21.52
C CYS A 10 -3.20 19.03 -21.60
N GLY A 11 -2.89 18.64 -22.83
CA GLY A 11 -1.98 17.59 -23.21
C GLY A 11 -0.87 18.23 -24.04
N THR A 12 -0.16 19.20 -23.49
CA THR A 12 1.17 19.54 -24.04
C THR A 12 2.14 19.49 -22.88
N VAL A 13 2.68 18.28 -22.73
CA VAL A 13 4.07 18.00 -22.44
C VAL A 13 4.89 19.22 -21.99
N MET A 14 5.45 19.14 -20.79
CA MET A 14 6.63 19.89 -20.35
C MET A 14 7.87 19.53 -21.21
N HIS A 15 7.75 19.62 -22.53
CA HIS A 15 8.84 19.43 -23.48
C HIS A 15 8.54 20.17 -24.79
N ALA A 16 8.66 21.49 -24.73
CA ALA A 16 9.07 22.32 -25.86
C ALA A 16 9.49 23.69 -25.33
N LEU A 17 10.80 23.86 -25.13
CA LEU A 17 11.45 25.02 -25.73
C LEU A 17 10.97 25.08 -27.20
N HIS A 18 10.55 26.25 -27.64
CA HIS A 18 9.94 26.62 -28.92
C HIS A 18 8.39 26.75 -28.96
N ASP A 19 8.01 28.03 -29.16
CA ASP A 19 6.80 28.53 -29.81
C ASP A 19 5.52 28.75 -28.97
N ASN A 20 5.54 29.87 -28.23
CA ASN A 20 4.51 30.91 -28.11
C ASN A 20 3.05 30.59 -27.71
N VAL A 21 2.68 29.36 -27.30
CA VAL A 21 1.32 29.05 -26.77
C VAL A 21 1.30 28.78 -25.25
N VAL A 22 2.47 28.78 -24.59
CA VAL A 22 2.63 28.42 -23.17
C VAL A 22 2.27 29.48 -22.08
N PRO A 23 1.90 30.78 -22.31
CA PRO A 23 1.87 31.72 -21.19
C PRO A 23 0.56 31.81 -20.38
N PHE A 24 -0.62 31.50 -20.92
CA PHE A 24 -1.86 31.95 -20.26
C PHE A 24 -2.34 31.03 -19.12
N PHE A 25 -2.27 29.71 -19.31
CA PHE A 25 -2.78 28.74 -18.33
C PHE A 25 -1.86 28.65 -17.10
N VAL A 26 -0.55 28.60 -17.32
CA VAL A 26 0.46 28.59 -16.25
C VAL A 26 0.32 29.86 -15.38
N TYR A 27 0.09 31.02 -16.00
CA TYR A 27 -0.09 32.27 -15.29
C TYR A 27 -1.33 32.27 -14.38
N ARG A 28 -2.45 31.68 -14.82
CA ARG A 28 -3.66 31.58 -14.00
C ARG A 28 -3.50 30.58 -12.85
N LEU A 29 -2.82 29.46 -13.09
CA LEU A 29 -2.49 28.49 -12.04
C LEU A 29 -1.60 29.08 -10.95
N ILE A 30 -0.59 29.88 -11.33
CA ILE A 30 0.27 30.58 -10.36
C ILE A 30 -0.57 31.51 -9.49
N LYS A 31 -1.43 32.35 -10.09
CA LYS A 31 -2.31 33.25 -9.33
C LYS A 31 -3.27 32.52 -8.40
N ILE A 32 -3.86 31.41 -8.86
CA ILE A 32 -4.76 30.61 -8.03
C ILE A 32 -3.99 29.99 -6.88
N LYS A 33 -2.78 29.47 -7.14
CA LYS A 33 -1.91 28.92 -6.11
C LYS A 33 -1.54 30.00 -5.07
N GLU A 34 -1.12 31.18 -5.50
CA GLU A 34 -0.83 32.32 -4.62
C GLU A 34 -2.05 32.74 -3.80
N TRP A 35 -3.23 32.74 -4.41
CA TRP A 35 -4.49 33.04 -3.72
C TRP A 35 -4.81 31.99 -2.66
N VAL A 36 -4.71 30.70 -2.99
CA VAL A 36 -4.94 29.59 -2.06
C VAL A 36 -3.93 29.63 -0.92
N ASP A 37 -2.65 29.81 -1.22
CA ASP A 37 -1.59 29.89 -0.21
C ASP A 37 -1.81 31.09 0.74
N LYS A 38 -2.47 32.16 0.28
CA LYS A 38 -2.81 33.35 1.08
C LYS A 38 -4.09 33.21 1.92
N TYR A 39 -5.16 32.63 1.38
CA TYR A 39 -6.49 32.64 2.02
C TYR A 39 -6.92 31.29 2.59
N ASP A 40 -6.30 30.19 2.16
CA ASP A 40 -6.63 28.82 2.58
C ASP A 40 -5.35 27.95 2.64
N PRO A 41 -4.42 28.27 3.56
CA PRO A 41 -3.13 27.61 3.63
C PRO A 41 -3.30 26.11 3.93
N GLY A 42 -2.74 25.27 3.07
CA GLY A 42 -2.82 23.80 3.19
C GLY A 42 -3.89 23.16 2.30
N ALA A 43 -4.72 23.94 1.60
CA ALA A 43 -5.64 23.38 0.62
C ALA A 43 -4.90 22.83 -0.61
N LEU A 44 -5.24 21.59 -0.98
CA LEU A 44 -4.69 20.95 -2.16
C LEU A 44 -5.32 21.51 -3.45
N VAL A 45 -4.45 21.93 -4.37
CA VAL A 45 -4.80 22.38 -5.72
C VAL A 45 -4.33 21.32 -6.72
N ILE A 46 -5.25 20.81 -7.53
CA ILE A 46 -4.94 19.82 -8.57
C ILE A 46 -5.36 20.38 -9.93
N PRO A 47 -4.41 20.62 -10.85
CA PRO A 47 -4.75 20.96 -12.23
C PRO A 47 -5.23 19.70 -12.97
N PHE A 48 -6.27 19.84 -13.77
CA PHE A 48 -6.72 18.79 -14.69
C PHE A 48 -7.38 19.38 -15.93
N SER A 49 -7.39 18.61 -17.02
CA SER A 49 -8.13 18.97 -18.24
C SER A 49 -9.26 17.99 -18.45
N GLY A 50 -10.49 18.50 -18.51
CA GLY A 50 -11.66 17.69 -18.82
C GLY A 50 -11.62 17.15 -20.25
N ALA A 51 -11.09 17.96 -21.19
CA ALA A 51 -10.94 17.58 -22.59
C ALA A 51 -9.96 16.40 -22.76
N LEU A 52 -8.84 16.41 -22.04
CA LEU A 52 -7.90 15.28 -22.04
C LEU A 52 -8.53 14.01 -21.48
N GLU A 53 -9.20 14.09 -20.32
CA GLU A 53 -9.79 12.90 -19.68
C GLU A 53 -10.94 12.31 -20.51
N LEU A 54 -11.74 13.13 -21.19
CA LEU A 54 -12.78 12.65 -22.08
C LEU A 54 -12.20 11.87 -23.27
N LYS A 55 -11.14 12.40 -23.91
CA LYS A 55 -10.42 11.67 -24.97
C LYS A 55 -9.86 10.34 -24.47
N LEU A 56 -9.28 10.31 -23.27
CA LEU A 56 -8.75 9.08 -22.67
C LEU A 56 -9.83 8.05 -22.33
N GLN A 57 -11.10 8.46 -22.20
CA GLN A 57 -12.24 7.56 -21.99
C GLN A 57 -12.76 6.94 -23.29
N GLU A 58 -12.61 7.65 -24.42
CA GLU A 58 -13.04 7.17 -25.74
C GLU A 58 -12.03 6.18 -26.36
N LEU A 59 -10.77 6.23 -25.93
CA LEU A 59 -9.69 5.35 -26.40
C LEU A 59 -9.73 3.97 -25.71
N SER A 60 -9.27 2.93 -26.41
CA SER A 60 -9.04 1.62 -25.80
C SER A 60 -7.89 1.66 -24.79
N ALA A 61 -7.81 0.66 -23.90
CA ALA A 61 -6.77 0.62 -22.85
C ALA A 61 -5.34 0.66 -23.41
N GLU A 62 -5.10 0.00 -24.55
CA GLU A 62 -3.80 -0.02 -25.21
C GLU A 62 -3.47 1.33 -25.87
N GLU A 63 -4.44 1.94 -26.55
CA GLU A 63 -4.25 3.25 -27.20
C GLU A 63 -4.10 4.36 -26.17
N ARG A 64 -4.84 4.29 -25.07
CA ARG A 64 -4.70 5.18 -23.92
C ARG A 64 -3.28 5.16 -23.39
N GLN A 65 -2.70 3.97 -23.18
CA GLN A 65 -1.34 3.85 -22.67
C GLN A 65 -0.31 4.46 -23.64
N LYS A 66 -0.43 4.15 -24.94
CA LYS A 66 0.42 4.74 -25.99
C LYS A 66 0.30 6.27 -26.05
N TYR A 67 -0.92 6.81 -25.90
CA TYR A 67 -1.15 8.25 -25.89
C TYR A 67 -0.51 8.92 -24.67
N LEU A 68 -0.62 8.31 -23.50
CA LEU A 68 -0.01 8.80 -22.26
C LEU A 68 1.53 8.81 -22.35
N GLU A 69 2.12 7.74 -22.91
CA GLU A 69 3.56 7.62 -23.13
C GLU A 69 4.08 8.63 -24.16
N ALA A 70 3.40 8.74 -25.32
CA ALA A 70 3.78 9.67 -26.38
C ALA A 70 3.76 11.14 -25.94
N ASN A 71 2.79 11.50 -25.08
CA ASN A 71 2.63 12.86 -24.57
C ASN A 71 3.27 13.07 -23.18
N MET A 72 4.02 12.08 -22.66
CA MET A 72 4.61 12.10 -21.33
C MET A 72 3.67 12.67 -20.25
N THR A 73 2.40 12.27 -20.31
CA THR A 73 1.34 12.78 -19.44
C THR A 73 0.68 11.64 -18.69
N GLN A 74 -0.03 11.97 -17.62
CA GLN A 74 -0.76 11.01 -16.80
C GLN A 74 -2.16 11.55 -16.52
N SER A 75 -3.14 10.65 -16.42
CA SER A 75 -4.47 11.01 -15.99
C SER A 75 -4.41 11.63 -14.57
N ALA A 76 -5.11 12.74 -14.40
CA ALA A 76 -5.22 13.43 -13.12
C ALA A 76 -6.33 12.83 -12.25
N LEU A 77 -7.26 12.06 -12.84
CA LEU A 77 -8.38 11.44 -12.12
C LEU A 77 -7.93 10.57 -10.93
N PRO A 78 -6.94 9.66 -11.04
CA PRO A 78 -6.47 8.89 -9.90
C PRO A 78 -5.99 9.77 -8.73
N LYS A 79 -5.34 10.90 -9.04
CA LYS A 79 -4.87 11.85 -8.03
C LYS A 79 -6.05 12.59 -7.37
N ILE A 80 -7.05 12.98 -8.16
CA ILE A 80 -8.28 13.62 -7.67
C ILE A 80 -9.05 12.67 -6.74
N ILE A 81 -9.21 11.41 -7.12
CA ILE A 81 -9.91 10.41 -6.31
C ILE A 81 -9.18 10.20 -4.98
N LYS A 82 -7.86 9.97 -5.01
CA LYS A 82 -7.05 9.82 -3.79
C LYS A 82 -7.12 11.04 -2.88
N ALA A 83 -7.04 12.24 -3.46
CA ALA A 83 -7.16 13.48 -2.72
C ALA A 83 -8.55 13.68 -2.09
N GLY A 84 -9.62 13.36 -2.82
CA GLY A 84 -10.98 13.40 -2.30
C GLY A 84 -11.19 12.40 -1.16
N PHE A 85 -10.65 11.19 -1.30
CA PHE A 85 -10.70 10.15 -0.28
C PHE A 85 -9.98 10.59 1.02
N ALA A 86 -8.78 11.16 0.89
CA ALA A 86 -8.03 11.73 2.00
C ALA A 86 -8.75 12.92 2.64
N ALA A 87 -9.39 13.79 1.85
CA ALA A 87 -10.16 14.92 2.34
C ALA A 87 -11.38 14.49 3.17
N LEU A 88 -12.01 13.37 2.81
CA LEU A 88 -13.12 12.76 3.56
C LEU A 88 -12.67 12.00 4.82
N GLN A 89 -11.36 11.96 5.12
CA GLN A 89 -10.78 11.17 6.22
C GLN A 89 -11.19 9.69 6.13
N LEU A 90 -11.19 9.16 4.92
CA LEU A 90 -11.41 7.76 4.63
C LEU A 90 -10.08 7.05 4.43
N GLU A 91 -10.02 5.80 4.87
CA GLU A 91 -8.92 4.85 4.71
C GLU A 91 -9.51 3.51 4.28
N TYR A 92 -8.67 2.57 3.86
CA TYR A 92 -9.14 1.23 3.52
C TYR A 92 -8.23 0.14 4.10
N PHE A 93 -8.84 -1.00 4.39
CA PHE A 93 -8.13 -2.24 4.70
C PHE A 93 -8.50 -3.30 3.66
N PHE A 94 -7.69 -4.35 3.56
CA PHE A 94 -7.87 -5.42 2.61
C PHE A 94 -8.23 -6.73 3.31
N THR A 95 -9.12 -7.49 2.68
CA THR A 95 -9.26 -8.93 2.91
C THR A 95 -8.67 -9.63 1.71
N ALA A 96 -7.69 -10.51 1.92
CA ALA A 96 -7.08 -11.31 0.87
C ALA A 96 -7.29 -12.79 1.17
N GLY A 97 -8.02 -13.48 0.30
CA GLY A 97 -8.20 -14.92 0.32
C GLY A 97 -7.98 -15.53 -1.07
N PRO A 98 -8.03 -16.86 -1.20
CA PRO A 98 -7.88 -17.53 -2.50
C PRO A 98 -9.00 -17.15 -3.48
N ASP A 99 -10.20 -16.90 -2.96
CA ASP A 99 -11.40 -16.63 -3.75
C ASP A 99 -11.62 -15.13 -4.02
N GLU A 100 -11.27 -14.27 -3.06
CA GLU A 100 -11.56 -12.83 -3.14
C GLU A 100 -10.43 -11.99 -2.51
N VAL A 101 -10.07 -10.92 -3.23
CA VAL A 101 -9.29 -9.80 -2.69
C VAL A 101 -10.15 -8.56 -2.77
N ARG A 102 -10.40 -7.91 -1.63
CA ARG A 102 -11.31 -6.77 -1.56
C ARG A 102 -10.80 -5.69 -0.63
N ALA A 103 -10.98 -4.44 -1.05
CA ALA A 103 -10.76 -3.25 -0.24
C ALA A 103 -12.06 -2.83 0.47
N TRP A 104 -11.97 -2.55 1.76
CA TRP A 104 -13.08 -2.13 2.60
C TRP A 104 -12.83 -0.71 3.12
N THR A 105 -13.69 0.22 2.74
CA THR A 105 -13.58 1.62 3.16
C THR A 105 -14.04 1.82 4.60
N ILE A 106 -13.18 2.46 5.40
CA ILE A 106 -13.41 2.83 6.80
C ILE A 106 -13.07 4.31 7.01
N ARG A 107 -13.47 4.86 8.15
CA ARG A 107 -13.00 6.20 8.58
C ARG A 107 -11.70 6.05 9.37
N LYS A 108 -10.86 7.08 9.37
CA LYS A 108 -9.68 7.11 10.24
C LYS A 108 -10.07 6.89 11.70
N GLY A 109 -9.30 6.06 12.41
CA GLY A 109 -9.57 5.75 13.81
C GLY A 109 -10.62 4.65 14.04
N THR A 110 -11.11 4.00 12.98
CA THR A 110 -12.05 2.86 13.12
C THR A 110 -11.35 1.69 13.81
N LYS A 111 -12.00 1.11 14.83
CA LYS A 111 -11.45 -0.04 15.56
C LYS A 111 -11.65 -1.35 14.79
N ALA A 112 -10.80 -2.34 15.05
CA ALA A 112 -10.87 -3.65 14.41
C ALA A 112 -12.26 -4.32 14.44
N PRO A 113 -13.04 -4.31 15.53
CA PRO A 113 -14.40 -4.87 15.53
C PRO A 113 -15.37 -4.13 14.61
N GLN A 114 -15.27 -2.79 14.55
CA GLN A 114 -16.11 -1.95 13.70
C GLN A 114 -15.75 -2.15 12.22
N ALA A 115 -14.46 -2.33 11.93
CA ALA A 115 -13.97 -2.68 10.60
C ALA A 115 -14.50 -4.06 10.16
N ALA A 116 -14.49 -5.05 11.05
CA ALA A 116 -15.10 -6.36 10.79
C ALA A 116 -16.61 -6.25 10.52
N GLY A 117 -17.31 -5.35 11.24
CA GLY A 117 -18.72 -5.03 11.05
C GLY A 117 -19.06 -4.53 9.63
N LYS A 118 -18.10 -3.96 8.90
CA LYS A 118 -18.29 -3.55 7.49
C LYS A 118 -18.43 -4.72 6.54
N ILE A 119 -17.85 -5.87 6.88
CA ILE A 119 -17.97 -7.11 6.11
C ILE A 119 -19.32 -7.75 6.42
N HIS A 120 -19.63 -7.92 7.70
CA HIS A 120 -20.90 -8.43 8.17
C HIS A 120 -21.19 -7.95 9.59
N THR A 121 -22.43 -7.58 9.88
CA THR A 121 -22.84 -7.03 11.19
C THR A 121 -22.61 -8.00 12.35
N ASP A 122 -22.73 -9.31 12.10
CA ASP A 122 -22.46 -10.34 13.12
C ASP A 122 -20.98 -10.43 13.52
N PHE A 123 -20.06 -10.06 12.63
CA PHE A 123 -18.63 -10.10 12.93
C PHE A 123 -18.21 -9.05 13.95
N GLU A 124 -18.93 -7.94 14.05
CA GLU A 124 -18.68 -6.92 15.08
C GLU A 124 -18.97 -7.46 16.48
N LYS A 125 -20.09 -8.18 16.66
CA LYS A 125 -20.48 -8.79 17.94
C LYS A 125 -19.65 -10.02 18.27
N GLY A 126 -19.39 -10.84 17.25
CA GLY A 126 -18.64 -12.08 17.36
C GLY A 126 -17.12 -11.92 17.36
N PHE A 127 -16.61 -10.69 17.27
CA PHE A 127 -15.17 -10.41 17.13
C PHE A 127 -14.37 -10.99 18.30
N ILE A 128 -13.36 -11.80 17.96
CA ILE A 128 -12.37 -12.35 18.90
C ILE A 128 -11.06 -11.59 18.74
N MET A 129 -10.46 -11.66 17.55
CA MET A 129 -9.20 -10.99 17.23
C MET A 129 -9.11 -10.69 15.74
N ALA A 130 -8.21 -9.79 15.37
CA ALA A 130 -7.81 -9.53 14.00
C ALA A 130 -6.36 -9.98 13.81
N GLU A 131 -6.12 -10.80 12.80
CA GLU A 131 -4.78 -11.10 12.33
C GLU A 131 -4.43 -10.06 11.25
N VAL A 132 -3.43 -9.23 11.53
CA VAL A 132 -3.09 -8.05 10.73
C VAL A 132 -1.68 -8.23 10.14
N MET A 133 -1.58 -7.97 8.84
CA MET A 133 -0.33 -7.86 8.08
C MET A 133 -0.28 -6.48 7.42
N LYS A 134 0.89 -5.85 7.43
CA LYS A 134 1.11 -4.63 6.65
C LYS A 134 1.31 -4.98 5.18
N TYR A 135 0.85 -4.09 4.29
CA TYR A 135 1.02 -4.29 2.85
C TYR A 135 2.50 -4.30 2.45
N GLU A 136 3.32 -3.44 3.07
CA GLU A 136 4.77 -3.38 2.84
C GLU A 136 5.43 -4.71 3.21
N ASP A 137 5.09 -5.24 4.38
CA ASP A 137 5.57 -6.53 4.88
C ASP A 137 5.17 -7.67 3.93
N PHE A 138 3.92 -7.67 3.45
CA PHE A 138 3.44 -8.68 2.50
C PHE A 138 4.15 -8.60 1.13
N LYS A 139 4.41 -7.38 0.66
CA LYS A 139 5.09 -7.15 -0.62
C LYS A 139 6.56 -7.57 -0.58
N GLU A 140 7.26 -7.31 0.53
CA GLU A 140 8.66 -7.70 0.73
C GLU A 140 8.84 -9.22 0.81
N GLU A 141 7.99 -9.88 1.59
CA GLU A 141 8.13 -11.32 1.87
C GLU A 141 7.49 -12.21 0.78
N GLY A 142 6.63 -11.62 -0.07
CA GLY A 142 6.05 -12.24 -1.27
C GLY A 142 5.01 -13.35 -1.02
N SER A 143 4.86 -13.84 0.21
CA SER A 143 3.84 -14.84 0.56
C SER A 143 3.37 -14.72 2.01
N GLU A 144 2.12 -15.10 2.27
CA GLU A 144 1.54 -15.08 3.62
C GLU A 144 2.32 -16.00 4.58
N ASN A 145 2.83 -17.13 4.09
CA ASN A 145 3.64 -18.04 4.89
C ASN A 145 4.97 -17.39 5.28
N ALA A 146 5.63 -16.66 4.38
CA ALA A 146 6.87 -15.96 4.71
C ALA A 146 6.64 -14.88 5.80
N VAL A 147 5.51 -14.16 5.75
CA VAL A 147 5.13 -13.17 6.79
C VAL A 147 4.78 -13.82 8.13
N LYS A 148 4.20 -15.03 8.10
CA LYS A 148 3.81 -15.80 9.30
C LYS A 148 4.97 -16.52 9.98
N VAL A 149 6.00 -16.92 9.23
CA VAL A 149 7.08 -17.75 9.77
C VAL A 149 8.01 -16.90 10.65
N LYS A 150 7.96 -17.17 11.96
CA LYS A 150 9.05 -16.84 12.90
C LYS A 150 10.28 -17.68 12.54
N ASN A 151 11.11 -17.21 11.61
CA ASN A 151 12.28 -17.97 11.18
C ASN A 151 13.37 -17.98 12.25
N TYR A 152 13.56 -19.12 12.91
CA TYR A 152 14.87 -19.54 13.43
C TYR A 152 15.55 -20.37 12.33
N PHE A 153 16.33 -19.74 11.44
CA PHE A 153 17.16 -20.49 10.49
C PHE A 153 18.44 -20.95 11.21
N LEU A 154 18.61 -22.26 11.38
CA LEU A 154 19.91 -22.86 11.69
C LEU A 154 20.68 -23.00 10.37
N TYR A 155 21.58 -22.07 10.08
CA TYR A 155 22.57 -22.29 9.02
C TYR A 155 23.70 -23.16 9.57
N ASN A 156 23.93 -24.31 8.93
CA ASN A 156 25.08 -25.15 9.21
C ASN A 156 26.20 -24.76 8.22
N THR A 157 26.98 -23.75 8.54
CA THR A 157 28.18 -23.41 7.77
C THR A 157 29.34 -24.28 8.23
N PHE A 158 29.75 -25.21 7.38
CA PHE A 158 30.95 -26.02 7.59
C PHE A 158 32.19 -25.18 7.21
N CYS A 159 32.91 -24.65 8.20
CA CYS A 159 34.23 -24.05 7.98
C CYS A 159 35.31 -25.08 8.30
N ILE A 160 36.01 -25.55 7.27
CA ILE A 160 37.20 -26.39 7.42
C ILE A 160 38.40 -25.44 7.51
N TYR A 161 39.00 -25.30 8.69
CA TYR A 161 40.30 -24.63 8.82
C TYR A 161 41.43 -25.66 8.77
N SER A 162 42.39 -25.42 7.88
CA SER A 162 43.66 -26.16 7.85
C SER A 162 44.69 -25.42 8.70
N TYR A 163 45.28 -26.11 9.68
CA TYR A 163 46.43 -25.61 10.42
C TYR A 163 47.67 -26.46 10.09
N TYR A 164 48.75 -25.78 9.71
CA TYR A 164 50.08 -26.37 9.58
C TYR A 164 50.78 -26.37 10.93
N PHE A 165 51.11 -27.56 11.45
CA PHE A 165 52.20 -27.77 12.40
C PHE A 165 52.90 -29.08 12.00
N PRO A 166 54.24 -29.16 12.00
CA PRO A 166 54.93 -30.31 11.47
C PRO A 166 54.83 -31.45 12.51
N TYR A 167 54.50 -32.64 12.02
CA TYR A 167 54.39 -33.92 12.75
C TYR A 167 53.09 -34.11 13.56
N VAL A 168 52.22 -35.00 13.04
CA VAL A 168 50.94 -35.55 13.57
C VAL A 168 49.65 -34.84 13.10
N PHE A 169 48.95 -35.49 12.14
CA PHE A 169 47.59 -35.15 11.71
C PHE A 169 46.57 -35.78 12.68
N SER A 170 45.77 -34.97 13.38
CA SER A 170 44.61 -35.45 14.13
C SER A 170 43.44 -34.49 13.95
N PHE A 171 42.33 -34.97 13.40
CA PHE A 171 41.09 -34.20 13.26
C PHE A 171 40.36 -34.17 14.60
N LYS A 172 40.29 -33.00 15.24
CA LYS A 172 39.32 -32.74 16.32
C LYS A 172 38.16 -31.92 15.76
N MET A 173 36.97 -32.52 15.73
CA MET A 173 35.71 -31.83 15.46
C MET A 173 35.38 -30.98 16.69
N VAL A 174 35.68 -29.67 16.62
CA VAL A 174 35.36 -28.72 17.68
C VAL A 174 34.14 -27.93 17.25
N THR A 175 32.96 -28.29 17.76
CA THR A 175 31.74 -27.49 17.66
C THR A 175 31.89 -26.24 18.53
N HIS A 176 32.39 -25.14 17.95
CA HIS A 176 32.32 -23.84 18.60
C HIS A 176 30.89 -23.31 18.51
N PHE A 177 30.24 -23.12 19.66
CA PHE A 177 29.06 -22.28 19.79
C PHE A 177 29.46 -20.85 19.41
N LEU A 178 29.13 -20.44 18.19
CA LEU A 178 29.36 -19.07 17.69
C LEU A 178 28.05 -18.28 17.77
N TYR A 179 28.11 -17.22 18.58
CA TYR A 179 27.23 -16.07 18.70
C TYR A 179 26.02 -16.03 17.77
N ILE A 180 24.84 -16.21 18.37
CA ILE A 180 23.54 -15.83 17.81
C ILE A 180 23.53 -14.30 17.72
N PHE A 181 23.80 -13.73 16.54
CA PHE A 181 23.30 -12.40 16.23
C PHE A 181 21.81 -12.54 15.88
N PRO A 182 20.89 -11.86 16.59
CA PRO A 182 19.48 -11.84 16.21
C PRO A 182 19.32 -10.97 14.95
N LEU A 183 19.50 -11.54 13.76
CA LEU A 183 18.97 -10.94 12.53
C LEU A 183 17.45 -11.12 12.55
N GLN A 184 16.81 -10.15 13.22
CA GLN A 184 15.40 -9.79 13.22
C GLN A 184 14.42 -10.89 12.76
N ALA A 185 13.90 -11.64 13.74
CA ALA A 185 12.70 -12.45 13.57
C ALA A 185 11.56 -11.56 13.07
N ALA A 186 11.12 -11.75 11.83
CA ALA A 186 9.99 -11.02 11.27
C ALA A 186 8.67 -11.54 11.84
N GLY A 187 8.38 -11.21 13.11
CA GLY A 187 7.05 -11.29 13.71
C GLY A 187 6.10 -10.24 13.11
N LYS A 188 6.02 -10.19 11.77
CA LYS A 188 5.27 -9.19 10.98
C LYS A 188 3.77 -9.51 10.94
N TYR A 189 3.40 -10.77 11.17
CA TYR A 189 2.02 -11.21 11.39
C TYR A 189 1.56 -10.92 12.83
N ARG A 190 0.71 -9.92 13.01
CA ARG A 190 0.32 -9.43 14.36
C ARG A 190 -1.09 -9.86 14.70
N GLN A 191 -1.26 -10.41 15.89
CA GLN A 191 -2.59 -10.66 16.46
C GLN A 191 -3.02 -9.45 17.28
N GLN A 192 -4.11 -8.83 16.85
CA GLN A 192 -4.62 -7.58 17.37
C GLN A 192 -5.98 -7.78 18.04
N GLY A 193 -6.15 -7.15 19.20
CA GLY A 193 -7.39 -7.21 19.99
C GLY A 193 -8.44 -6.17 19.57
N ARG A 194 -9.50 -6.06 20.37
CA ARG A 194 -10.65 -5.16 20.13
C ARG A 194 -10.30 -3.67 20.10
N ASN A 195 -9.21 -3.26 20.75
CA ASN A 195 -8.79 -1.86 20.85
C ASN A 195 -7.83 -1.45 19.73
N TYR A 196 -7.48 -2.36 18.83
CA TYR A 196 -6.63 -2.01 17.68
C TYR A 196 -7.37 -1.04 16.77
N ILE A 197 -6.69 0.03 16.41
CA ILE A 197 -7.12 0.99 15.39
C ILE A 197 -6.57 0.48 14.08
N VAL A 198 -7.45 0.21 13.12
CA VAL A 198 -7.05 -0.24 11.79
C VAL A 198 -6.32 0.89 11.10
N GLU A 199 -5.20 0.56 10.46
CA GLU A 199 -4.39 1.49 9.69
C GLU A 199 -4.62 1.31 8.19
N ASP A 200 -4.33 2.35 7.42
CA ASP A 200 -4.47 2.33 5.97
C ASP A 200 -3.59 1.24 5.34
N GLY A 201 -4.17 0.45 4.44
CA GLY A 201 -3.47 -0.62 3.75
C GLY A 201 -3.28 -1.91 4.55
N ASP A 202 -3.81 -2.01 5.77
CA ASP A 202 -3.77 -3.26 6.53
C ASP A 202 -4.44 -4.41 5.77
N ILE A 203 -3.79 -5.56 5.71
CA ILE A 203 -4.38 -6.82 5.24
C ILE A 203 -4.83 -7.57 6.49
N ILE A 204 -6.13 -7.80 6.62
CA ILE A 204 -6.74 -8.31 7.86
C ILE A 204 -7.51 -9.59 7.62
N PHE A 205 -7.25 -10.57 8.49
CA PHE A 205 -8.09 -11.75 8.66
C PHE A 205 -8.78 -11.71 10.03
N PHE A 206 -10.11 -11.60 10.04
CA PHE A 206 -10.89 -11.53 11.29
C PHE A 206 -11.22 -12.92 11.82
N LYS A 207 -10.93 -13.16 13.10
CA LYS A 207 -11.44 -14.32 13.83
C LYS A 207 -12.71 -13.92 14.58
N PHE A 208 -13.78 -14.65 14.33
CA PHE A 208 -15.06 -14.49 15.02
C PHE A 208 -15.49 -15.83 15.59
N ASN A 209 -16.34 -15.78 16.61
CA ASN A 209 -17.00 -16.99 17.09
C ASN A 209 -17.99 -17.44 16.03
N THR A 210 -17.78 -18.60 15.40
CA THR A 210 -18.80 -19.21 14.56
C THR A 210 -19.97 -19.62 15.48
N PRO A 211 -21.23 -19.21 15.21
CA PRO A 211 -22.34 -19.93 15.79
C PRO A 211 -22.16 -21.39 15.35
N GLN A 212 -22.04 -22.32 16.31
CA GLN A 212 -21.94 -23.74 15.99
C GLN A 212 -23.08 -24.06 15.04
N GLN A 213 -22.78 -24.43 13.80
CA GLN A 213 -23.82 -24.98 12.93
C GLN A 213 -24.44 -26.15 13.70
N PRO A 214 -25.77 -26.22 13.82
CA PRO A 214 -26.39 -27.36 14.46
C PRO A 214 -25.89 -28.59 13.72
N LYS A 215 -25.21 -29.50 14.46
CA LYS A 215 -24.76 -30.77 13.91
C LYS A 215 -25.97 -31.40 13.21
N LYS A 216 -25.90 -31.55 11.88
CA LYS A 216 -26.90 -32.33 11.14
C LYS A 216 -26.90 -33.71 11.81
N LYS A 217 -27.98 -34.01 12.54
CA LYS A 217 -28.27 -35.34 13.08
C LYS A 217 -28.59 -36.28 11.93
#